data_AF-A0A3N9Q4L1-F1
#
_entry.id   AF-A0A3N9Q4L1-F1
#
_cell.length_a   1.000
_cell.length_b   1.000
_cell.length_c   1.000
_cell.angle_alpha   90.00
_cell.angle_beta   90.00
_cell.angle_gamma   90.00
#
_symmetry.space_group_name_H-M   'P 1'
#
loop_
_entity.id
_entity.type
_entity.pdbx_description
1 polymer ?
#
loop_
_entity_poly.entity_id
_entity_poly.type
_entity_poly.pdbx_seq_one_letter_code
_entity_poly.pdbx_strand_id
1 'polypeptide(L)'
;MKQTLQCPVGSTRAKAAWMVVIAGGLMDVVWAVLLNYSRGLTVLWPSVFALASMTVSYLLYVLSLKLLPAGTAYTVFTGIGTAGTGLIGILFLDEPAGGWRIFFIGILLLGIVGLKLASGCETVQPKGGELI
;
A
#
# COMPACT_ATOMS: atom_id res chain seq x y z
N MET A 1 -6.68 -1.56 32.68
CA MET A 1 -7.38 -0.45 32.02
C MET A 1 -6.40 0.70 31.82
N LYS A 2 -5.70 0.75 30.68
CA LYS A 2 -4.89 1.92 30.29
C LYS A 2 -5.22 2.22 28.83
N GLN A 3 -6.30 2.98 28.64
CA GLN A 3 -6.58 3.65 27.38
C GLN A 3 -5.51 4.73 27.19
N THR A 4 -4.52 4.48 26.35
CA THR A 4 -3.67 5.52 25.80
C THR A 4 -4.51 6.36 24.85
N LEU A 5 -5.09 7.43 25.39
CA LEU A 5 -5.54 8.61 24.65
C LEU A 5 -4.32 9.19 23.91
N GLN A 6 -4.03 8.67 22.72
CA GLN A 6 -3.00 9.23 21.85
C GLN A 6 -3.66 10.13 20.79
N CYS A 7 -3.91 11.37 21.19
CA CYS A 7 -3.81 12.53 20.30
C CYS A 7 -2.91 13.54 21.04
N PRO A 8 -2.01 14.28 20.38
CA PRO A 8 -1.76 14.41 18.95
C PRO A 8 -0.52 13.61 18.53
N VAL A 9 -0.53 13.04 17.33
CA VAL A 9 0.75 12.66 16.72
C VAL A 9 1.56 13.94 16.61
N GLY A 10 2.74 14.00 17.24
CA GLY A 10 3.66 15.13 17.05
C GLY A 10 3.79 15.36 15.54
N SER A 11 3.34 16.53 15.08
CA SER A 11 3.04 16.88 13.68
C SER A 11 4.12 16.40 12.69
N THR A 12 5.38 16.36 13.11
CA THR A 12 6.52 15.94 12.29
C THR A 12 6.62 14.42 12.06
N ARG A 13 6.28 13.58 13.05
CA ARG A 13 6.42 12.10 12.94
C ARG A 13 5.25 11.47 12.19
N ALA A 14 4.04 12.00 12.35
CA ALA A 14 2.87 11.60 11.56
C ALA A 14 3.13 11.84 10.08
N LYS A 15 3.54 13.07 9.73
CA LYS A 15 3.84 13.46 8.35
C LYS A 15 4.88 12.53 7.73
N ALA A 16 5.96 12.21 8.45
CA ALA A 16 6.97 11.27 7.99
C ALA A 16 6.38 9.88 7.68
N ALA A 17 5.51 9.34 8.56
CA ALA A 17 4.88 8.04 8.35
C ALA A 17 3.95 8.01 7.13
N TRP A 18 3.13 9.06 6.96
CA TRP A 18 2.26 9.22 5.79
C TRP A 18 3.06 9.34 4.49
N MET A 19 4.14 10.12 4.50
CA MET A 19 5.05 10.22 3.34
C MET A 19 5.70 8.87 3.02
N VAL A 20 6.10 8.09 4.03
CA VAL A 20 6.70 6.76 3.85
C VAL A 20 5.69 5.76 3.28
N VAL A 21 4.44 5.75 3.73
CA VAL A 21 3.36 4.92 3.14
C VAL A 21 3.13 5.28 1.69
N ILE A 22 3.01 6.57 1.39
CA ILE A 22 2.74 7.04 0.03
C ILE A 22 3.92 6.70 -0.87
N ALA A 23 5.15 6.93 -0.42
CA ALA A 23 6.36 6.56 -1.15
C ALA A 23 6.44 5.04 -1.37
N GLY A 24 6.12 4.22 -0.37
CA GLY A 24 6.01 2.77 -0.51
C GLY A 24 4.97 2.36 -1.55
N GLY A 25 3.76 2.92 -1.48
CA GLY A 25 2.70 2.65 -2.45
C GLY A 25 3.07 3.07 -3.88
N LEU A 26 3.80 4.18 -4.07
CA LEU A 26 4.30 4.57 -5.39
C LEU A 26 5.39 3.61 -5.90
N MET A 27 6.27 3.16 -5.01
CA MET A 27 7.31 2.18 -5.32
C MET A 27 6.71 0.81 -5.69
N ASP A 28 5.57 0.47 -5.11
CA ASP A 28 4.78 -0.73 -5.45
C ASP A 28 4.29 -0.70 -6.91
N VAL A 29 3.83 0.48 -7.38
CA VAL A 29 3.45 0.67 -8.78
C VAL A 29 4.64 0.46 -9.70
N VAL A 30 5.81 1.00 -9.34
CA VAL A 30 7.06 0.80 -10.10
C VAL A 30 7.41 -0.69 -10.17
N TRP A 31 7.32 -1.41 -9.05
CA TRP A 31 7.54 -2.86 -9.02
C TRP A 31 6.63 -3.62 -9.99
N ALA A 32 5.33 -3.34 -9.99
CA ALA A 32 4.37 -3.99 -10.86
C ALA A 32 4.68 -3.75 -12.36
N VAL A 33 5.14 -2.55 -12.71
CA VAL A 33 5.60 -2.22 -14.07
C VAL A 33 6.84 -3.02 -14.44
N LEU A 34 7.83 -3.03 -13.55
CA LEU A 34 9.08 -3.76 -13.77
C LEU A 34 8.84 -5.27 -13.94
N LEU A 35 7.90 -5.84 -13.19
CA LEU A 35 7.49 -7.23 -13.38
C LEU A 35 6.90 -7.48 -14.76
N ASN A 36 6.07 -6.57 -15.27
CA ASN A 36 5.52 -6.70 -16.62
C ASN A 36 6.64 -6.67 -17.67
N TYR A 37 7.58 -5.74 -17.54
CA TYR A 37 8.78 -5.67 -18.38
C TYR A 37 9.71 -6.88 -18.25
N SER A 38 9.73 -7.57 -17.11
CA SER A 38 10.54 -8.77 -16.89
C SER A 38 10.07 -10.00 -17.69
N ARG A 39 8.91 -9.92 -18.38
CA ARG A 39 8.25 -11.04 -19.08
C ARG A 39 8.12 -12.30 -18.20
N GLY A 40 7.77 -12.13 -16.94
CA GLY A 40 7.66 -13.24 -15.99
C GLY A 40 9.03 -13.77 -15.53
N LEU A 41 9.94 -12.86 -15.17
CA LEU A 41 11.28 -13.14 -14.65
C LEU A 41 12.30 -13.75 -15.62
N THR A 42 12.02 -13.75 -16.93
CA THR A 42 12.97 -14.28 -17.93
C THR A 42 14.14 -13.34 -18.19
N VAL A 43 13.96 -12.03 -17.97
CA VAL A 43 15.03 -11.03 -18.15
C VAL A 43 15.68 -10.69 -16.81
N LEU A 44 16.96 -11.00 -16.66
CA LEU A 44 17.72 -10.88 -15.40
C LEU A 44 17.71 -9.45 -14.81
N TRP A 45 17.97 -8.43 -15.63
CA TRP A 45 18.09 -7.05 -15.17
C TRP A 45 16.78 -6.47 -14.60
N PRO A 46 15.64 -6.51 -15.32
CA PRO A 46 14.34 -6.08 -14.78
C PRO A 46 13.90 -6.90 -13.56
N SER A 47 14.21 -8.19 -13.52
CA SER A 47 13.85 -9.08 -12.40
C SER A 47 14.54 -8.69 -11.09
N VAL A 48 15.83 -8.35 -11.15
CA VAL A 48 16.59 -7.89 -9.98
C VAL A 48 16.03 -6.57 -9.47
N PHE A 49 15.76 -5.62 -10.36
CA PHE A 49 15.15 -4.35 -9.98
C PHE A 49 13.73 -4.51 -9.45
N ALA A 50 12.94 -5.46 -9.97
CA ALA A 50 11.63 -5.79 -9.43
C ALA A 50 11.75 -6.32 -7.99
N LEU A 51 12.59 -7.33 -7.75
CA LEU A 51 12.78 -7.86 -6.38
C LEU A 51 13.31 -6.80 -5.40
N ALA A 52 14.23 -5.95 -5.85
CA ALA A 52 14.74 -4.84 -5.04
C ALA A 52 13.65 -3.82 -4.71
N SER A 53 12.86 -3.38 -5.71
CA SER A 53 11.77 -2.42 -5.51
C SER A 53 10.65 -2.99 -4.63
N MET A 54 10.29 -4.26 -4.80
CA MET A 54 9.37 -4.98 -3.91
C MET A 54 9.84 -4.93 -2.45
N THR A 55 11.10 -5.30 -2.23
CA THR A 55 11.68 -5.35 -0.88
C THR A 55 11.68 -3.96 -0.25
N VAL A 56 12.12 -2.94 -0.98
CA VAL A 56 12.14 -1.56 -0.51
C VAL A 56 10.72 -1.06 -0.20
N SER A 57 9.77 -1.26 -1.12
CA SER A 57 8.37 -0.89 -0.94
C SER A 57 7.78 -1.48 0.34
N TYR A 58 7.97 -2.79 0.52
CA TYR A 58 7.46 -3.50 1.68
C TYR A 58 8.14 -3.06 2.99
N LEU A 59 9.44 -2.77 2.97
CA LEU A 59 10.15 -2.24 4.13
C LEU A 59 9.63 -0.86 4.55
N LEU A 60 9.35 0.02 3.59
CA LEU A 60 8.72 1.32 3.86
C LEU A 60 7.32 1.13 4.46
N TYR A 61 6.52 0.22 3.90
CA TYR A 61 5.22 -0.12 4.46
C TYR A 61 5.33 -0.62 5.90
N VAL A 62 6.20 -1.59 6.18
CA VAL A 62 6.41 -2.13 7.53
C VAL A 62 6.89 -1.04 8.50
N LEU A 63 7.72 -0.10 8.04
CA LEU A 63 8.17 1.02 8.86
C LEU A 63 7.02 1.95 9.25
N SER A 64 6.05 2.14 8.37
CA SER A 64 4.85 2.93 8.66
C SER A 64 3.94 2.32 9.73
N LEU A 65 3.92 0.98 9.83
CA LEU A 65 3.14 0.26 10.84
C LEU A 65 3.62 0.53 12.28
N LYS A 66 4.84 1.06 12.45
CA LYS A 66 5.31 1.52 13.77
C LYS A 66 4.61 2.80 14.25
N LEU A 67 3.95 3.52 13.33
CA LEU A 67 3.43 4.87 13.55
C LEU A 67 1.92 4.97 13.24
N LEU A 68 1.40 4.13 12.34
CA LEU A 68 -0.01 4.06 11.96
C LEU A 68 -0.62 2.71 12.36
N PRO A 69 -1.93 2.67 12.67
CA PRO A 69 -2.69 1.43 12.77
C PRO A 69 -2.58 0.61 11.47
N ALA A 70 -2.44 -0.71 11.62
CA ALA A 70 -2.25 -1.60 10.48
C ALA A 70 -3.39 -1.55 9.46
N GLY A 71 -4.65 -1.39 9.90
CA GLY A 71 -5.78 -1.24 8.98
C GLY A 71 -5.65 0.02 8.13
N THR A 72 -5.32 1.17 8.75
CA THR A 72 -5.16 2.44 8.02
C THR A 72 -4.00 2.38 7.03
N ALA A 73 -2.84 1.89 7.45
CA ALA A 73 -1.66 1.80 6.58
C ALA A 73 -1.92 0.85 5.39
N TYR A 74 -2.55 -0.30 5.63
CA TYR A 74 -2.87 -1.28 4.59
C TYR A 74 -3.87 -0.75 3.57
N THR A 75 -4.94 -0.09 4.03
CA THR A 75 -5.93 0.54 3.14
C THR A 75 -5.28 1.57 2.21
N VAL A 76 -4.41 2.42 2.74
CA VAL A 76 -3.74 3.44 1.93
C VAL A 76 -2.75 2.81 0.95
N PHE A 77 -1.95 1.84 1.42
CA PHE A 77 -0.99 1.11 0.60
C PHE A 77 -1.69 0.40 -0.58
N THR A 78 -2.73 -0.39 -0.29
CA THR A 78 -3.52 -1.10 -1.31
C THR A 78 -4.29 -0.17 -2.24
N GLY A 79 -4.81 0.95 -1.73
CA GLY A 79 -5.49 1.94 -2.55
C GLY A 79 -4.55 2.60 -3.57
N ILE A 80 -3.35 3.01 -3.15
CA ILE A 80 -2.34 3.60 -4.04
C ILE A 80 -1.87 2.56 -5.06
N GLY A 81 -1.55 1.34 -4.61
CA GLY A 81 -1.14 0.25 -5.50
C GLY A 81 -2.19 -0.05 -6.56
N THR A 82 -3.46 -0.23 -6.16
CA THR A 82 -4.59 -0.53 -7.06
C THR A 82 -4.84 0.60 -8.07
N ALA A 83 -4.89 1.85 -7.60
CA ALA A 83 -5.11 3.00 -8.47
C ALA A 83 -3.93 3.22 -9.44
N GLY A 84 -2.70 3.14 -8.93
CA GLY A 84 -1.49 3.38 -9.71
C GLY A 84 -1.20 2.27 -10.73
N THR A 85 -1.30 0.99 -10.34
CA THR A 85 -1.14 -0.12 -11.28
C THR A 85 -2.27 -0.18 -12.29
N GLY A 86 -3.51 0.11 -11.89
CA GLY A 86 -4.63 0.23 -12.81
C GLY A 86 -4.41 1.33 -13.86
N LEU A 87 -3.96 2.51 -13.44
CA LEU A 87 -3.71 3.64 -14.33
C LEU A 87 -2.52 3.39 -15.26
N ILE A 88 -1.39 2.92 -14.72
CA ILE A 88 -0.20 2.62 -15.51
C ILE A 88 -0.43 1.43 -16.45
N GLY A 89 -1.20 0.42 -16.04
CA GLY A 89 -1.59 -0.69 -16.91
C GLY A 89 -2.30 -0.22 -18.17
N ILE A 90 -3.18 0.77 -18.04
CA ILE A 90 -3.89 1.37 -19.18
C ILE A 90 -2.96 2.25 -20.03
N LEU A 91 -2.10 3.06 -19.40
CA LEU A 91 -1.30 4.07 -20.11
C LEU A 91 0.00 3.53 -20.74
N PHE A 92 0.68 2.57 -20.09
CA PHE A 92 2.01 2.12 -20.48
C PHE A 92 2.06 0.65 -20.92
N LEU A 93 1.15 -0.19 -20.44
CA LEU A 93 1.15 -1.62 -20.78
C LEU A 93 0.20 -1.94 -21.95
N ASP A 94 -0.46 -0.92 -22.53
CA ASP A 94 -1.47 -1.04 -23.60
C ASP A 94 -2.56 -2.07 -23.27
N GLU A 95 -2.82 -2.28 -21.98
CA GLU A 95 -3.83 -3.25 -21.58
C GLU A 95 -5.21 -2.74 -22.00
N PRO A 96 -6.08 -3.61 -22.55
CA PRO A 96 -7.38 -3.19 -23.03
C PRO A 96 -8.17 -2.57 -21.87
N ALA A 97 -8.38 -1.25 -21.98
CA ALA A 97 -9.20 -0.46 -21.06
C ALA A 97 -10.69 -0.73 -21.31
N GLY A 98 -11.08 -2.00 -21.29
CA GLY A 98 -12.48 -2.39 -21.41
C GLY A 98 -13.27 -1.76 -20.26
N GLY A 99 -14.43 -1.18 -20.57
CA GLY A 99 -15.28 -0.51 -19.56
C GLY A 99 -15.55 -1.39 -18.32
N TRP A 100 -15.65 -2.71 -18.50
CA TRP A 100 -15.78 -3.68 -17.41
C TRP A 100 -14.58 -3.73 -16.47
N ARG A 101 -13.35 -3.62 -16.98
CA ARG A 101 -12.14 -3.61 -16.16
C ARG A 101 -12.11 -2.38 -15.25
N ILE A 102 -12.40 -1.21 -15.81
CA ILE A 102 -12.48 0.04 -15.04
C ILE A 102 -13.59 -0.03 -13.99
N PHE A 103 -14.74 -0.62 -14.36
CA PHE A 103 -15.86 -0.85 -13.45
C PHE A 103 -15.46 -1.71 -12.24
N PHE A 104 -14.78 -2.84 -12.46
CA PHE A 104 -14.31 -3.71 -11.36
C PHE A 104 -13.21 -3.06 -10.50
N ILE A 105 -12.28 -2.32 -11.11
CA ILE A 105 -11.28 -1.54 -10.37
C ILE A 105 -12.00 -0.49 -9.48
N GLY A 106 -13.03 0.17 -10.01
CA GLY A 106 -13.87 1.09 -9.25
C GLY A 106 -14.57 0.43 -8.06
N ILE A 107 -15.13 -0.77 -8.25
CA ILE A 107 -15.72 -1.56 -7.16
C ILE A 107 -14.69 -1.93 -6.09
N LEU A 108 -13.48 -2.34 -6.49
CA LEU A 108 -12.40 -2.64 -5.53
C LEU A 108 -12.03 -1.41 -4.70
N LEU A 109 -11.84 -0.26 -5.35
CA LEU A 109 -11.54 1.00 -4.66
C LEU A 109 -12.69 1.42 -3.73
N LEU A 110 -13.95 1.26 -4.17
CA LEU A 110 -15.13 1.49 -3.33
C LEU A 110 -15.16 0.56 -2.13
N GLY A 111 -14.82 -0.72 -2.30
CA GLY A 111 -14.71 -1.70 -1.22
C GLY A 111 -13.64 -1.30 -0.20
N ILE A 112 -12.47 -0.84 -0.65
CA ILE A 112 -11.39 -0.35 0.21
C ILE A 112 -11.85 0.87 1.03
N VAL A 113 -12.49 1.84 0.39
CA VAL A 113 -13.04 3.03 1.07
C VAL A 113 -14.15 2.64 2.05
N GLY A 114 -15.05 1.75 1.64
CA GLY A 114 -16.13 1.23 2.48
C GLY A 114 -15.60 0.52 3.72
N LEU A 115 -14.55 -0.30 3.58
CA LEU A 115 -13.89 -0.96 4.71
C LEU A 115 -13.29 0.06 5.67
N LYS A 116 -12.62 1.10 5.15
CA LYS A 116 -12.04 2.17 5.97
C LYS A 116 -13.10 2.97 6.73
N LEU A 117 -14.27 3.19 6.13
CA LEU A 117 -15.40 3.87 6.79
C LEU A 117 -16.05 2.98 7.85
N ALA A 118 -16.15 1.67 7.59
CA ALA A 118 -16.68 0.69 8.53
C ALA A 118 -15.75 0.47 9.73
N SER A 119 -14.43 0.50 9.53
CA SER A 119 -13.41 0.37 10.59
C SER A 119 -13.21 1.66 11.41
N GLY A 120 -14.20 2.57 11.45
CA GLY A 120 -14.11 3.95 11.92
C GLY A 120 -13.68 4.22 13.37
N CYS A 121 -13.23 3.23 14.14
CA CYS A 121 -12.55 3.44 15.41
C CYS A 121 -11.63 2.24 15.68
N GLU A 122 -10.48 2.21 15.02
CA GLU A 122 -9.49 1.17 15.27
C GLU A 122 -8.77 1.47 16.60
N THR A 123 -9.20 0.81 17.67
CA THR A 123 -8.45 0.79 18.92
C THR A 123 -7.16 0.01 18.67
N VAL A 124 -6.01 0.69 18.76
CA VAL A 124 -4.71 0.02 18.67
C VAL A 124 -4.60 -0.94 19.84
N GLN A 125 -4.94 -2.21 19.59
CA GLN A 125 -4.78 -3.28 20.57
C GLN A 125 -3.28 -3.41 20.87
N PRO A 126 -2.85 -3.34 22.14
CA PRO A 126 -1.48 -3.68 22.49
C PRO A 126 -1.22 -5.12 22.04
N LYS A 127 -0.11 -5.35 21.33
CA LYS A 127 0.35 -6.71 21.01
C LYS A 127 0.55 -7.46 22.33
N GLY A 128 -0.41 -8.31 22.69
CA GLY A 128 -0.29 -9.22 23.81
C GLY A 128 0.70 -10.32 23.48
N GLY A 129 1.79 -10.38 24.25
CA GLY A 129 2.78 -11.47 24.30
C GLY A 129 4.11 -11.12 23.61
N GLU A 130 5.27 -10.83 24.22
CA GLU A 130 5.77 -10.92 25.61
C GLU A 130 5.04 -11.92 26.49
N LEU A 131 5.15 -13.20 26.11
CA LEU A 131 5.27 -14.37 26.98
C LEU A 131 5.12 -15.58 26.05
N ILE A 132 6.19 -15.98 25.33
CA ILE A 132 6.98 -17.22 25.47
C ILE A 132 8.20 -17.12 24.53
#